data_AF-A0A948WLP9-F1
#
_entry.id   AF-A0A948WLP9-F1
#
_cell.length_a   1.000
_cell.length_b   1.000
_cell.length_c   1.000
_cell.angle_alpha   90.00
_cell.angle_beta   90.00
_cell.angle_gamma   90.00
#
_symmetry.space_group_name_H-M   'P 1'
#
loop_
_entity.id
_entity.type
_entity.pdbx_description
1 polymer ?
#
loop_
_entity_poly.entity_id
_entity_poly.type
_entity_poly.pdbx_seq_one_letter_code
_entity_poly.pdbx_strand_id
1 'polypeptide(L)' 'MPPFGHTTQLRIFIDPDLLQYDEVWAAAGTWNDVFPIAPNDLVRASGAMVTDLRR' A
#
# COMPACT_ATOMS: atom_id res chain seq x y z
N MET A 1 -8.99 2.16 6.03
CA MET A 1 -8.63 0.73 6.22
C MET A 1 -7.12 0.61 6.16
N PRO A 2 -6.49 -0.19 7.03
CA PRO A 2 -5.05 -0.45 6.99
C PRO A 2 -4.67 -1.32 5.79
N PRO A 3 -3.44 -1.26 5.24
CA PRO A 3 -2.95 -2.18 4.22
C PRO A 3 -2.54 -3.55 4.81
N PHE A 4 -2.43 -3.69 6.14
CA PHE A 4 -1.99 -4.94 6.79
C PHE A 4 -2.87 -5.27 7.99
N GLY A 5 -2.75 -6.51 8.52
CA GLY A 5 -3.40 -6.90 9.78
C GLY A 5 -4.86 -7.33 9.67
N HIS A 6 -5.33 -7.75 8.50
CA HIS A 6 -6.69 -8.23 8.31
C HIS A 6 -6.77 -9.74 8.60
N THR A 7 -7.81 -10.16 9.33
CA THR A 7 -8.13 -11.56 9.60
C THR A 7 -8.43 -12.35 8.31
N THR A 8 -8.78 -11.64 7.24
CA THR A 8 -9.00 -12.19 5.90
C THR A 8 -7.89 -11.73 4.97
N GLN A 9 -7.32 -12.65 4.19
CA GLN A 9 -6.31 -12.31 3.19
C GLN A 9 -6.95 -11.48 2.07
N LEU A 10 -6.76 -10.17 2.10
CA LEU A 10 -7.22 -9.28 1.04
C LEU A 10 -6.19 -9.23 -0.08
N ARG A 11 -6.65 -9.26 -1.33
CA ARG A 11 -5.80 -8.91 -2.47
C ARG A 11 -5.58 -7.42 -2.48
N ILE A 12 -4.33 -7.02 -2.29
CA ILE A 12 -3.90 -5.63 -2.27
C ILE A 12 -3.26 -5.33 -3.63
N PHE A 13 -3.67 -4.23 -4.23
CA PHE A 13 -3.13 -3.74 -5.48
C PHE A 13 -2.41 -2.42 -5.23
N ILE A 14 -1.24 -2.24 -5.82
CA ILE A 14 -0.47 -1.00 -5.75
C ILE A 14 -0.36 -0.44 -7.16
N ASP A 15 -0.66 0.85 -7.29
CA ASP A 15 -0.48 1.59 -8.53
C ASP A 15 1.02 1.72 -8.84
N PRO A 16 1.50 1.29 -10.03
CA PRO A 16 2.89 1.44 -10.45
C PRO A 16 3.39 2.87 -10.37
N ASP A 17 2.51 3.86 -10.54
CA ASP A 17 2.87 5.28 -10.46
C ASP A 17 3.34 5.66 -9.05
N LEU A 18 3.02 4.90 -8.00
CA LEU A 18 3.54 5.13 -6.65
C LEU A 18 5.02 4.75 -6.51
N LEU A 19 5.55 3.89 -7.39
CA LEU A 19 6.95 3.45 -7.34
C LEU A 19 7.92 4.52 -7.85
N GLN A 20 7.42 5.59 -8.47
CA GLN A 20 8.25 6.70 -8.97
C GLN A 20 8.67 7.69 -7.87
N TYR A 21 8.09 7.57 -6.67
CA TYR A 21 8.36 8.44 -5.53
C TYR A 21 9.28 7.75 -4.53
N ASP A 22 10.15 8.51 -3.89
CA ASP A 22 11.04 7.99 -2.85
C ASP A 22 10.27 7.60 -1.57
N GLU A 23 9.13 8.27 -1.31
CA GLU A 23 8.31 8.08 -0.13
C GLU A 23 6.82 8.23 -0.47
N VAL A 24 5.99 7.34 0.08
CA VAL A 24 4.52 7.40 -0.03
C VAL A 24 3.87 7.29 1.34
N TRP A 25 2.66 7.85 1.47
CA TRP A 25 1.90 7.86 2.71
C TRP A 25 0.82 6.80 2.70
N ALA A 26 0.98 5.75 3.52
CA ALA A 26 0.04 4.63 3.61
C ALA A 26 -0.85 4.75 4.86
N ALA A 27 -2.15 4.48 4.73
CA ALA A 27 -3.10 4.56 5.84
C ALA A 27 -2.91 3.40 6.85
N ALA A 28 -2.67 3.65 8.13
CA ALA A 28 -2.31 2.64 9.14
C ALA A 28 -3.50 1.91 9.79
N GLY A 29 -4.75 2.20 9.42
CA GLY A 29 -5.90 1.56 10.08
C GLY A 29 -7.14 2.42 10.17
N THR A 30 -6.91 3.71 10.36
CA THR A 30 -7.88 4.70 10.85
C THR A 30 -7.76 5.96 10.01
N TRP A 31 -8.82 6.78 9.99
CA TRP A 31 -8.96 7.91 9.03
C TRP A 31 -7.80 8.93 9.05
N ASN A 32 -7.08 9.04 10.17
CA ASN A 32 -5.99 10.01 10.36
C ASN A 32 -4.60 9.38 10.55
N ASP A 33 -4.50 8.05 10.62
CA ASP A 33 -3.20 7.41 10.81
C ASP A 33 -2.64 7.13 9.42
N VAL A 34 -1.67 7.93 9.01
CA VAL A 34 -0.86 7.70 7.83
C VAL A 34 0.60 7.68 8.26
N PHE A 35 1.39 6.79 7.66
CA PHE A 35 2.82 6.74 7.91
C PHE A 35 3.58 6.79 6.59
N PRO A 36 4.74 7.46 6.59
CA PRO A 36 5.65 7.41 5.47
C PRO A 36 6.25 6.00 5.34
N ILE A 37 6.30 5.49 4.12
CA ILE A 37 6.94 4.23 3.79
C ILE A 37 7.47 4.27 2.36
N ALA A 38 8.63 3.64 2.12
CA ALA A 38 9.11 3.44 0.77
C ALA A 38 8.14 2.52 0.00
N PRO A 39 7.74 2.85 -1.24
CA PRO A 39 6.78 2.06 -2.01
C PRO A 39 7.17 0.58 -2.13
N ASN A 40 8.47 0.29 -2.26
CA ASN A 40 8.99 -1.07 -2.33
C ASN A 40 8.79 -1.85 -1.02
N ASP A 41 8.93 -1.18 0.13
CA ASP A 41 8.69 -1.80 1.44
C ASP A 41 7.20 -2.00 1.70
N LEU A 42 6.35 -1.11 1.19
CA LEU A 42 4.91 -1.27 1.21
C LEU A 42 4.47 -2.53 0.46
N VAL A 43 4.99 -2.75 -0.76
CA VAL A 43 4.73 -3.96 -1.57
C VAL A 43 5.15 -5.22 -0.81
N ARG A 44 6.36 -5.21 -0.23
CA ARG A 44 6.91 -6.36 0.51
C ARG A 44 6.09 -6.69 1.76
N ALA A 45 5.68 -5.68 2.52
CA ALA A 45 4.91 -5.86 3.75
C ALA A 45 3.46 -6.31 3.48
N SER A 46 2.89 -6.00 2.30
CA SER A 46 1.49 -6.33 1.96
C SER A 46 1.36 -7.62 1.19
N GLY A 47 2.42 -8.04 0.50
CA GLY A 47 2.30 -8.99 -0.60
C GLY A 47 1.42 -8.44 -1.72
N ALA A 48 1.36 -7.12 -1.86
CA ALA A 48 0.54 -6.48 -2.89
C ALA A 48 1.06 -6.77 -4.29
N MET A 49 0.13 -6.84 -5.24
CA MET A 49 0.45 -6.95 -6.65
C MET A 49 0.49 -5.55 -7.27
N VAL A 50 1.64 -5.19 -7.84
CA VAL A 50 1.76 -3.96 -8.62
C VAL A 50 1.03 -4.16 -9.95
N THR A 51 -0.04 -3.40 -10.19
CA THR A 51 -0.82 -3.46 -11.43
C THR A 51 -1.39 -2.10 -11.74
N ASP A 52 -1.43 -1.72 -13.02
CA ASP A 52 -2.11 -0.51 -13.44
C ASP A 52 -3.60 -0.65 -13.10
N LEU A 53 -4.07 0.21 -12.19
CA LEU A 53 -5.47 0.25 -11.75
C LEU A 53 -6.30 1.20 -12.62
N ARG A 54 -5.68 1.91 -13.58
CA ARG A 54 -6.37 2.84 -14.46
C ARG A 54 -7.29 2.08 -15.42
N ARG A 55 -8.53 2.52 -15.46
CA ARG A 55 -9.53 2.15 -16.46
C ARG A 55 -10.05 3.42 -17.13
#